data_AF-A0A0N7M2X6-F1
#
_entry.id   AF-A0A0N7M2X6-F1
#
_cell.length_a   1.000
_cell.length_b   1.000
_cell.length_c   1.000
_cell.angle_alpha   90.00
_cell.angle_beta   90.00
_cell.angle_gamma   90.00
#
_symmetry.space_group_name_H-M   'P 1'
#
loop_
_entity.id
_entity.type
_entity.pdbx_description
1 polymer ?
#
loop_
_entity_poly.entity_id
_entity_poly.type
_entity_poly.pdbx_seq_one_letter_code
_entity_poly.pdbx_strand_id
1 'polypeptide(L)' 'MTSAYVPEEAKFVTGIQAIRSPRWPFGRDTFYKMVRNGLIHKHHPYPGSRPVFSVAQIDGIYTPESATVSGGQNT' A
#
# COMPACT_ATOMS: atom_id res chain seq x y z
N MET A 1 -16.75 9.68 11.87
CA MET A 1 -15.59 8.76 11.76
C MET A 1 -14.39 9.59 11.37
N THR A 2 -13.34 9.61 12.19
CA THR A 2 -12.13 10.40 11.92
C THR A 2 -11.34 9.75 10.79
N SER A 3 -11.34 10.41 9.63
CA SER A 3 -10.46 10.07 8.51
C SER A 3 -9.01 10.15 8.99
N ALA A 4 -8.20 9.15 8.66
CA ALA A 4 -6.79 9.16 9.00
C ALA A 4 -6.06 9.99 7.94
N TYR A 5 -5.76 11.25 8.25
CA TYR A 5 -4.97 12.09 7.37
C TYR A 5 -3.57 11.50 7.19
N VAL A 6 -3.18 11.27 5.93
CA VAL A 6 -1.84 10.83 5.54
C VAL A 6 -1.18 12.03 4.86
N PRO A 7 -0.16 12.66 5.47
CA PRO A 7 0.52 13.80 4.86
C PRO A 7 1.22 13.37 3.56
N GLU A 8 1.42 14.31 2.64
CA GLU A 8 2.06 14.05 1.35
C GLU A 8 3.49 13.51 1.49
N GLU A 9 4.21 13.96 2.52
CA GLU A 9 5.59 13.55 2.83
C GLU A 9 5.69 12.19 3.53
N ALA A 10 4.56 11.56 3.88
CA ALA A 10 4.58 10.26 4.55
C ALA A 10 5.21 9.19 3.64
N LYS A 11 6.28 8.56 4.12
CA LYS A 11 6.91 7.43 3.41
C LYS A 11 6.23 6.10 3.72
N PHE A 12 5.73 5.95 4.94
CA PHE A 12 5.10 4.73 5.44
C PHE A 12 3.81 5.04 6.19
N VAL A 13 2.84 4.14 6.06
CA VAL A 13 1.55 4.21 6.76
C VAL A 13 1.23 2.88 7.41
N THR A 14 0.49 2.91 8.51
CA THR A 14 -0.15 1.70 9.04
C THR A 14 -1.30 1.27 8.15
N GLY A 15 -1.69 -0.01 8.20
CA GLY A 15 -2.82 -0.52 7.40
C GLY A 15 -4.13 0.22 7.71
N ILE A 16 -4.36 0.63 8.95
CA ILE A 16 -5.56 1.41 9.33
C ILE A 16 -5.53 2.81 8.71
N GLN A 17 -4.37 3.46 8.68
CA GLN A 17 -4.22 4.75 7.99
C GLN A 17 -4.47 4.59 6.49
N ALA A 18 -3.91 3.56 5.86
CA ALA A 18 -4.15 3.28 4.45
C ALA A 18 -5.64 3.09 4.12
N ILE A 19 -6.33 2.24 4.89
CA ILE A 19 -7.76 1.91 4.68
C ILE A 19 -8.69 3.09 4.95
N ARG A 20 -8.33 3.99 5.89
CA ARG A 20 -9.17 5.13 6.27
C ARG A 20 -8.80 6.42 5.53
N SER A 21 -7.75 6.40 4.71
CA SER A 21 -7.31 7.56 3.96
C SER A 21 -8.17 7.71 2.70
N PRO A 22 -8.64 8.93 2.38
CA PRO A 22 -9.31 9.21 1.11
C PRO A 22 -8.33 9.25 -0.07
N ARG A 23 -7.01 9.17 0.18
CA ARG A 23 -5.96 9.23 -0.85
C ARG A 23 -6.07 8.10 -1.87
N TRP A 24 -6.57 6.94 -1.47
CA TRP A 24 -6.63 5.77 -2.34
C TRP A 24 -8.05 5.21 -2.45
N PRO A 25 -8.50 4.82 -3.65
CA PRO A 25 -9.87 4.36 -3.88
C PRO A 25 -10.02 2.87 -3.52
N PHE A 26 -9.64 2.46 -2.32
CA PHE A 26 -9.85 1.08 -1.84
C PHE A 26 -10.41 1.02 -0.42
N GLY A 27 -11.16 -0.05 -0.16
CA GLY A 27 -11.62 -0.41 1.18
C GLY A 27 -10.71 -1.45 1.88
N ARG A 28 -11.10 -1.83 3.09
CA ARG A 28 -10.39 -2.82 3.93
C ARG A 28 -10.10 -4.12 3.20
N ASP A 29 -11.12 -4.73 2.60
CA ASP A 29 -11.00 -6.04 1.95
C ASP A 29 -10.05 -6.01 0.77
N THR A 30 -10.16 -4.98 -0.07
CA THR A 30 -9.27 -4.76 -1.22
C THR A 30 -7.82 -4.59 -0.77
N PHE A 31 -7.58 -3.79 0.26
CA PHE A 31 -6.24 -3.61 0.82
C PHE A 31 -5.62 -4.94 1.27
N TYR A 32 -6.34 -5.74 2.05
CA TYR A 32 -5.81 -7.02 2.51
C TYR A 32 -5.67 -8.06 1.40
N LYS A 33 -6.50 -8.01 0.34
CA LYS A 33 -6.30 -8.82 -0.87
C LYS A 33 -5.00 -8.43 -1.59
N MET A 34 -4.72 -7.14 -1.75
CA MET A 34 -3.46 -6.65 -2.35
C MET A 34 -2.25 -7.08 -1.53
N VAL A 35 -2.32 -6.98 -0.20
CA VAL A 35 -1.25 -7.46 0.69
C VAL A 35 -1.06 -8.98 0.57
N ARG A 36 -2.15 -9.76 0.50
CA ARG A 36 -2.07 -11.22 0.34
C ARG A 36 -1.48 -11.63 -1.00
N ASN A 37 -1.84 -10.90 -2.07
CA ASN A 37 -1.37 -11.17 -3.43
C ASN A 37 0.05 -10.65 -3.68
N GLY A 38 0.70 -10.02 -2.70
CA GLY A 38 2.05 -9.46 -2.85
C GLY A 38 2.12 -8.14 -3.60
N LEU A 39 0.99 -7.48 -3.88
CA LEU A 39 0.97 -6.15 -4.52
C LEU A 39 1.43 -5.05 -3.55
N ILE A 40 1.15 -5.21 -2.26
CA ILE A 40 1.58 -4.31 -1.19
C ILE A 40 2.41 -5.11 -0.19
N HIS A 41 3.67 -4.72 0.02
CA HIS A 41 4.57 -5.41 0.93
C HIS A 41 4.47 -4.90 2.36
N LYS A 42 4.56 -5.82 3.32
CA LYS A 42 4.64 -5.51 4.75
C LYS A 42 6.08 -5.16 5.11
N HIS A 43 6.29 -4.00 5.70
CA HIS A 43 7.56 -3.61 6.31
C HIS A 43 7.42 -3.66 7.84
N HIS A 44 8.40 -4.27 8.52
CA HIS A 44 8.47 -4.28 9.97
C HIS A 44 9.62 -3.38 10.39
N PRO A 45 9.37 -2.17 10.95
CA PRO A 45 10.44 -1.25 11.31
C PRO A 45 11.33 -1.81 12.43
N TYR A 46 10.75 -2.59 13.34
CA TYR A 46 11.46 -3.31 14.40
C TYR A 46 10.90 -4.73 14.56
N PRO A 47 11.68 -5.70 15.07
CA PRO A 47 11.19 -7.04 15.37
C PRO A 47 9.97 -7.00 16.30
N GLY A 48 8.91 -7.73 15.96
CA GLY A 48 7.66 -7.79 16.75
C GLY A 48 6.74 -6.57 16.63
N SER A 49 7.13 -5.52 15.88
CA SER A 49 6.28 -4.35 15.66
C SER A 49 5.13 -4.63 14.68
N ARG A 50 4.14 -3.74 14.68
CA ARG A 50 3.03 -3.82 13.70
C ARG A 50 3.57 -3.47 12.30
N PRO A 51 3.12 -4.17 11.25
CA PRO A 51 3.57 -3.88 9.90
C PRO A 51 3.12 -2.49 9.45
N VAL A 52 4.01 -1.82 8.75
CA VAL A 52 3.77 -0.59 7.99
C VAL A 52 3.89 -0.87 6.49
N PHE A 53 3.36 0.03 5.69
CA PHE A 53 3.21 -0.12 4.24
C PHE A 53 3.75 1.12 3.55
N SER A 54 4.49 0.94 2.47
CA SER A 54 5.09 2.03 1.71
C SER A 54 4.03 2.84 0.98
N VAL A 55 4.00 4.15 1.20
CA VAL A 55 3.07 5.07 0.50
C VAL A 55 3.34 5.06 -0.99
N ALA A 56 4.61 5.11 -1.41
CA ALA A 56 5.01 5.08 -2.81
C ALA A 56 4.57 3.79 -3.53
N GLN A 57 4.61 2.65 -2.83
CA GLN A 57 4.14 1.38 -3.40
C GLN A 57 2.63 1.39 -3.60
N ILE A 58 1.88 1.96 -2.66
CA ILE A 58 0.42 2.06 -2.79
C ILE A 58 0.04 3.08 -3.86
N ASP A 59 0.69 4.25 -3.90
CA ASP A 59 0.48 5.26 -4.95
C ASP A 59 0.79 4.68 -6.33
N GLY A 60 1.87 3.91 -6.48
CA GLY A 60 2.24 3.27 -7.76
C GLY A 60 1.19 2.28 -8.32
N ILE A 61 0.25 1.81 -7.50
CA ILE A 61 -0.89 0.99 -7.97
C ILE A 61 -1.94 1.87 -8.67
N TYR A 62 -2.05 3.15 -8.29
CA TYR A 62 -3.12 4.06 -8.67
C TYR A 62 -2.68 5.27 -9.49
N THR A 63 -1.38 5.58 -9.53
CA THR A 63 -0.83 6.62 -10.41
C THR A 63 -0.77 6.08 -11.84
N PRO A 64 -1.46 6.71 -12.80
CA PRO A 64 -1.37 6.33 -14.21
C PRO A 64 -0.07 6.91 -14.78
N GLU A 65 1.03 6.14 -14.72
CA GLU A 65 2.17 6.35 -15.61
C GLU A 65 2.54 5.01 -16.30
N SER A 66 2.69 5.11 -17.61
CA SER A 66 2.88 4.05 -18.60
C SER A 66 3.92 2.97 -18.26
N ALA A 67 3.54 1.71 -18.50
CA ALA A 67 4.38 0.60 -18.99
C ALA A 67 5.55 0.03 -18.14
N THR A 68 5.46 -1.31 -17.93
CA THR A 68 6.56 -2.31 -17.82
C THR A 68 7.27 -2.40 -16.45
N VAL A 69 7.20 -3.49 -15.67
CA VAL A 69 7.92 -4.80 -15.71
C VAL A 69 7.32 -5.66 -14.56
N SER A 70 6.97 -6.95 -14.59
CA SER A 70 7.58 -8.15 -15.19
C SER A 70 6.50 -9.20 -15.49
N GLY A 71 6.21 -9.41 -16.77
CA GLY A 71 5.81 -10.71 -17.29
C GLY A 71 7.08 -11.49 -17.63
N GLY A 72 7.41 -12.47 -16.80
CA GLY A 72 8.49 -13.42 -17.06
C GLY A 72 7.94 -14.84 -16.97
N GLN A 73 7.18 -15.25 -17.98
CA GLN A 73 6.97 -16.66 -18.27
C GLN A 73 8.30 -17.23 -18.76
N ASN A 74 8.93 -18.10 -17.97
CA ASN A 74 10.03 -18.92 -18.48
C ASN A 74 9.41 -20.16 -19.12
N THR A 75 9.62 -20.27 -20.43
CA THR A 75 9.53 -21.53 -21.18
C THR A 75 10.75 -22.40 -20.90
#